data_AF-A0A5B9FRT1-F1
#
_entry.id   AF-A0A5B9FRT1-F1
#
_cell.length_a   1.000
_cell.length_b   1.000
_cell.length_c   1.000
_cell.angle_alpha   90.00
_cell.angle_beta   90.00
_cell.angle_gamma   90.00
#
_symmetry.space_group_name_H-M   'P 1'
#
loop_
_entity.id
_entity.type
_entity.pdbx_description
1 polymer ?
#
loop_
_entity_poly.entity_id
_entity_poly.type
_entity_poly.pdbx_seq_one_letter_code
_entity_poly.pdbx_strand_id
1 'polypeptide(L)'
;MAKSFLNNPAYASYPRGIRNNNPANLILTSENWQGKIPNSQNTDGHFEQFKELRYGIRAMMRNMINKINGGINTVDSLISVLSPSFENHTGIYIQNVAKALGILPSVKLEITQETIIALCKIIATVENGKQYADLITESDYQEAIAILGMPLKKKSSNGLLITLALILAGLIGYKIYKKNERTDRNRN
;
A
#
# COMPACT_ATOMS: atom_id res chain seq x y z
N MET A 1 -4.00 21.47 13.32
CA MET A 1 -5.30 20.76 13.42
C MET A 1 -5.16 19.43 12.72
N ALA A 2 -5.81 18.36 13.21
CA ALA A 2 -5.81 17.09 12.51
C ALA A 2 -6.58 17.20 11.19
N LYS A 3 -6.06 16.58 10.13
CA LYS A 3 -6.60 16.71 8.77
C LYS A 3 -7.96 16.02 8.63
N SER A 4 -8.94 16.73 8.07
CA SER A 4 -10.28 16.20 7.81
C SER A 4 -10.89 16.83 6.56
N PHE A 5 -11.52 15.99 5.74
CA PHE A 5 -12.32 16.39 4.57
C PHE A 5 -13.83 16.30 4.82
N LEU A 6 -14.23 15.72 5.97
CA LEU A 6 -15.62 15.41 6.28
C LEU A 6 -16.48 16.67 6.37
N ASN A 7 -17.65 16.62 5.72
CA ASN A 7 -18.67 17.69 5.74
C ASN A 7 -18.15 19.08 5.32
N ASN A 8 -17.08 19.14 4.53
CA ASN A 8 -16.52 20.40 4.04
C ASN A 8 -16.95 20.64 2.58
N PRO A 9 -17.73 21.70 2.28
CA PRO A 9 -18.23 21.98 0.94
C PRO A 9 -17.12 22.29 -0.07
N ALA A 10 -15.93 22.72 0.38
CA ALA A 10 -14.78 22.95 -0.50
C ALA A 10 -14.31 21.68 -1.23
N TYR A 11 -14.68 20.50 -0.73
CA TYR A 11 -14.30 19.20 -1.30
C TYR A 11 -15.48 18.46 -1.93
N ALA A 12 -16.61 19.12 -2.22
CA ALA A 12 -17.82 18.47 -2.73
C ALA A 12 -17.59 17.67 -4.03
N SER A 13 -16.64 18.10 -4.87
CA SER A 13 -16.26 17.42 -6.11
C SER A 13 -15.25 16.27 -5.92
N TYR A 14 -14.72 16.08 -4.71
CA TYR A 14 -13.75 15.02 -4.45
C TYR A 14 -14.46 13.65 -4.41
N PRO A 15 -13.73 12.55 -4.70
CA PRO A 15 -14.23 11.20 -4.54
C PRO A 15 -14.80 10.97 -3.14
N ARG A 16 -15.85 10.14 -3.10
CA ARG A 16 -16.58 9.81 -1.85
C ARG A 16 -15.65 9.35 -0.73
N GLY A 17 -14.67 8.48 -1.04
CA GLY A 17 -13.71 7.99 -0.06
C GLY A 17 -12.93 9.11 0.62
N ILE A 18 -12.46 10.12 -0.14
CA ILE A 18 -11.80 11.29 0.44
C ILE A 18 -12.75 12.12 1.28
N ARG A 19 -13.94 12.46 0.76
CA ARG A 19 -14.94 13.25 1.50
C ARG A 19 -15.36 12.59 2.82
N ASN A 20 -15.39 11.27 2.87
CA ASN A 20 -15.72 10.50 4.07
C ASN A 20 -14.55 10.29 5.03
N ASN A 21 -13.35 10.81 4.72
CA ASN A 21 -12.10 10.43 5.38
C ASN A 21 -11.88 8.90 5.39
N ASN A 22 -12.38 8.19 4.39
CA ASN A 22 -12.37 6.73 4.23
C ASN A 22 -11.70 6.35 2.90
N PRO A 23 -10.37 6.46 2.79
CA PRO A 23 -9.65 6.29 1.52
C PRO A 23 -9.74 4.88 0.92
N ALA A 24 -10.18 3.88 1.70
CA ALA A 24 -10.36 2.51 1.23
C ALA A 24 -11.81 2.14 0.92
N ASN A 25 -12.75 3.11 0.96
CA ASN A 25 -14.18 2.85 0.81
C ASN A 25 -14.64 1.66 1.67
N LEU A 26 -14.22 1.61 2.94
CA LEU A 26 -14.71 0.58 3.87
C LEU A 26 -16.23 0.71 4.01
N ILE A 27 -16.94 -0.39 3.81
CA ILE A 27 -18.41 -0.44 3.93
C ILE A 27 -18.80 -0.23 5.40
N LEU A 28 -19.89 0.50 5.61
CA LEU A 28 -20.47 0.74 6.92
C LEU A 28 -20.90 -0.57 7.57
N THR A 29 -20.34 -0.91 8.73
CA THR A 29 -20.72 -2.09 9.52
C THR A 29 -21.04 -1.72 10.96
N SER A 30 -21.24 -2.72 11.84
CA SER A 30 -21.30 -2.53 13.29
C SER A 30 -19.92 -2.47 13.96
N GLU A 31 -18.83 -2.62 13.20
CA GLU A 31 -17.47 -2.56 13.74
C GLU A 31 -17.17 -1.21 14.37
N ASN A 32 -16.62 -1.26 15.58
CA ASN A 32 -16.28 -0.07 16.37
C ASN A 32 -14.87 0.41 16.04
N TRP A 33 -14.71 0.97 14.84
CA TRP A 33 -13.46 1.61 14.45
C TRP A 33 -13.20 2.87 15.28
N GLN A 34 -11.96 3.04 15.73
CA GLN A 34 -11.56 4.28 16.40
C GLN A 34 -11.77 5.48 15.47
N GLY A 35 -12.49 6.50 15.95
CA GLY A 35 -12.76 7.74 15.21
C GLY A 35 -13.81 7.62 14.11
N LYS A 36 -14.52 6.49 14.00
CA LYS A 36 -15.71 6.34 13.17
C LYS A 36 -16.83 7.28 13.62
N ILE A 37 -17.53 7.85 12.66
CA ILE A 37 -18.80 8.53 12.88
C ILE A 37 -19.85 7.46 13.22
N PRO A 38 -20.57 7.58 14.36
CA PRO A 38 -21.58 6.60 14.74
C PRO A 38 -22.58 6.33 13.62
N ASN A 39 -23.04 5.09 13.46
CA ASN A 39 -23.96 4.72 12.37
C ASN A 39 -25.21 5.61 12.35
N SER A 40 -25.72 6.03 13.51
CA SER A 40 -26.87 6.94 13.63
C SER A 40 -26.59 8.38 13.16
N GLN A 41 -25.33 8.73 12.94
CA GLN A 41 -24.87 10.05 12.48
C GLN A 41 -24.15 9.97 11.12
N ASN A 42 -23.99 8.77 10.57
CA ASN A 42 -23.36 8.57 9.27
C ASN A 42 -24.29 9.09 8.17
N THR A 43 -23.80 10.03 7.36
CA THR A 43 -24.58 10.68 6.31
C THR A 43 -24.35 10.08 4.93
N ASP A 44 -23.38 9.18 4.78
CA ASP A 44 -23.10 8.47 3.52
C ASP A 44 -24.09 7.31 3.31
N GLY A 45 -24.47 6.62 4.38
CA GLY A 45 -25.47 5.55 4.37
C GLY A 45 -24.98 4.19 3.84
N HIS A 46 -23.82 4.12 3.18
CA HIS A 46 -23.23 2.86 2.70
C HIS A 46 -21.79 2.65 3.16
N PHE A 47 -20.99 3.70 3.25
CA PHE A 47 -19.58 3.63 3.61
C PHE A 47 -19.31 4.22 4.99
N GLU A 48 -18.28 3.72 5.65
CA GLU A 48 -17.76 4.30 6.88
C GLU A 48 -17.37 5.76 6.65
N GLN A 49 -17.64 6.59 7.66
CA GLN A 49 -17.16 7.96 7.76
C GLN A 49 -16.27 8.08 8.99
N PHE A 50 -15.20 8.85 8.90
CA PHE A 50 -14.27 9.07 10.01
C PHE A 50 -14.14 10.55 10.33
N LYS A 51 -13.98 10.88 11.60
CA LYS A 51 -13.85 12.29 12.05
C LYS A 51 -12.61 13.00 11.48
N GLU A 52 -11.53 12.25 11.28
CA GLU A 52 -10.25 12.73 10.73
C GLU A 52 -9.65 11.66 9.81
N LEU A 53 -8.87 12.08 8.82
CA LEU A 53 -8.28 11.21 7.79
C LEU A 53 -7.44 10.08 8.39
N ARG A 54 -6.63 10.37 9.41
CA ARG A 54 -5.76 9.36 10.06
C ARG A 54 -6.54 8.15 10.62
N TYR A 55 -7.81 8.32 11.01
CA TYR A 55 -8.62 7.21 11.50
C TYR A 55 -9.08 6.29 10.38
N GLY A 56 -9.45 6.82 9.22
CA GLY A 56 -9.78 6.00 8.06
C GLY A 56 -8.55 5.31 7.48
N ILE A 57 -7.39 5.98 7.46
CA ILE A 57 -6.12 5.34 7.11
C ILE A 57 -5.81 4.20 8.09
N ARG A 58 -5.95 4.43 9.40
CA ARG A 58 -5.76 3.39 10.42
C ARG A 58 -6.70 2.20 10.20
N ALA A 59 -7.97 2.44 9.92
CA ALA A 59 -8.93 1.37 9.64
C ALA A 59 -8.54 0.56 8.39
N MET A 60 -8.11 1.24 7.32
CA MET A 60 -7.54 0.61 6.13
C MET A 60 -6.31 -0.26 6.47
N MET A 61 -5.37 0.25 7.26
CA MET A 61 -4.18 -0.49 7.70
C MET A 61 -4.55 -1.76 8.47
N ARG A 62 -5.48 -1.67 9.43
CA ARG A 62 -5.96 -2.83 10.20
C ARG A 62 -6.65 -3.86 9.31
N ASN A 63 -7.50 -3.42 8.38
CA ASN A 63 -8.14 -4.31 7.42
C ASN A 63 -7.08 -5.08 6.60
N MET A 64 -6.02 -4.40 6.14
CA MET A 64 -4.93 -5.05 5.40
C MET A 64 -4.12 -6.03 6.25
N ILE A 65 -3.74 -5.63 7.46
CA ILE A 65 -3.03 -6.51 8.39
C ILE A 65 -3.86 -7.78 8.67
N ASN A 66 -5.17 -7.64 8.87
CA ASN A 66 -6.06 -8.78 9.09
C ASN A 66 -6.11 -9.71 7.88
N LYS A 67 -6.18 -9.18 6.65
CA LYS A 67 -6.15 -9.99 5.43
C LYS A 67 -4.83 -10.74 5.26
N ILE A 68 -3.69 -10.07 5.48
CA ILE A 68 -2.36 -10.68 5.40
C ILE A 68 -2.22 -11.80 6.44
N ASN A 69 -2.63 -11.55 7.68
CA ASN A 69 -2.63 -12.57 8.74
C ASN A 69 -3.58 -13.74 8.43
N GLY A 70 -4.68 -13.48 7.72
CA GLY A 70 -5.64 -14.49 7.25
C GLY A 70 -5.21 -15.28 6.02
N GLY A 71 -3.98 -15.09 5.51
CA GLY A 71 -3.42 -15.87 4.40
C GLY A 71 -3.43 -15.18 3.04
N ILE A 72 -4.06 -14.01 2.90
CA ILE A 72 -4.00 -13.16 1.69
C ILE A 72 -2.72 -12.34 1.77
N ASN A 73 -1.58 -13.00 1.65
CA ASN A 73 -0.27 -12.48 2.07
C ASN A 73 0.75 -12.39 0.95
N THR A 74 0.34 -12.41 -0.31
CA THR A 74 1.18 -12.10 -1.47
C THR A 74 0.64 -10.87 -2.18
N VAL A 75 1.47 -10.19 -2.97
CA VAL A 75 1.01 -9.05 -3.79
C VAL A 75 -0.11 -9.49 -4.73
N ASP A 76 0.04 -10.67 -5.32
CA ASP A 76 -0.93 -11.27 -6.25
C ASP A 76 -2.29 -11.55 -5.60
N SER A 77 -2.29 -12.22 -4.45
CA SER A 77 -3.53 -12.54 -3.72
C SER A 77 -4.22 -11.30 -3.16
N LEU A 78 -3.44 -10.33 -2.67
CA LEU A 78 -3.99 -9.09 -2.13
C LEU A 78 -4.67 -8.25 -3.22
N ILE A 79 -4.02 -8.08 -4.37
CA ILE A 79 -4.58 -7.32 -5.49
C ILE A 79 -5.81 -8.02 -6.07
N SER A 80 -5.77 -9.35 -6.20
CA SER A 80 -6.91 -10.14 -6.69
C SER A 80 -8.16 -9.96 -5.82
N VAL A 81 -7.99 -9.84 -4.50
CA VAL A 81 -9.10 -9.59 -3.56
C VAL A 81 -9.55 -8.13 -3.56
N LEU A 82 -8.61 -7.20 -3.69
CA LEU A 82 -8.91 -5.76 -3.67
C LEU A 82 -9.57 -5.27 -4.95
N SER A 83 -9.37 -5.97 -6.07
CA SER A 83 -9.76 -5.46 -7.38
C SER A 83 -10.13 -6.60 -8.38
N PRO A 84 -11.14 -7.42 -8.08
CA PRO A 84 -11.46 -8.64 -8.83
C PRO A 84 -11.88 -8.40 -10.29
N SER A 85 -12.24 -7.17 -10.68
CA SER A 85 -12.78 -6.83 -12.02
C SER A 85 -11.74 -6.37 -13.06
N PHE A 86 -10.43 -6.41 -12.76
CA PHE A 86 -9.40 -6.02 -13.73
C PHE A 86 -8.87 -7.21 -14.54
N GLU A 87 -9.63 -7.70 -15.52
CA GLU A 87 -9.13 -8.75 -16.42
C GLU A 87 -7.94 -8.29 -17.30
N ASN A 88 -7.66 -6.98 -17.42
CA ASN A 88 -6.64 -6.49 -18.38
C ASN A 88 -5.45 -5.68 -17.79
N HIS A 89 -5.42 -5.35 -16.49
CA HIS A 89 -4.33 -4.52 -15.92
C HIS A 89 -3.73 -5.03 -14.60
N THR A 90 -4.22 -6.15 -14.06
CA THR A 90 -3.77 -6.71 -12.77
C THR A 90 -2.26 -7.02 -12.78
N GLY A 91 -1.71 -7.49 -13.90
CA GLY A 91 -0.28 -7.81 -14.01
C GLY A 91 0.66 -6.59 -13.90
N ILE A 92 0.33 -5.47 -14.55
CA ILE A 92 1.15 -4.23 -14.45
C ILE A 92 1.07 -3.67 -13.04
N TYR A 93 -0.11 -3.73 -12.43
CA TYR A 93 -0.33 -3.25 -11.08
C TYR A 93 0.48 -4.06 -10.06
N ILE A 94 0.36 -5.39 -10.11
CA ILE A 94 1.17 -6.34 -9.32
C ILE A 94 2.66 -6.02 -9.46
N GLN A 95 3.15 -5.80 -10.67
CA GLN A 95 4.56 -5.48 -10.90
C GLN A 95 4.98 -4.13 -10.31
N ASN A 96 4.13 -3.10 -10.40
CA ASN A 96 4.42 -1.80 -9.80
C ASN A 96 4.49 -1.88 -8.27
N VAL A 97 3.57 -2.62 -7.64
CA VAL A 97 3.57 -2.86 -6.19
C VAL A 97 4.81 -3.64 -5.77
N ALA A 98 5.08 -4.75 -6.45
CA ALA A 98 6.24 -5.60 -6.18
C ALA A 98 7.56 -4.83 -6.34
N LYS A 99 7.66 -4.00 -7.38
CA LYS A 99 8.81 -3.11 -7.61
C LYS A 99 8.98 -2.05 -6.52
N ALA A 100 7.89 -1.40 -6.10
CA ALA A 100 7.94 -0.41 -5.02
C ALA A 100 8.37 -1.04 -3.68
N LEU A 101 7.98 -2.31 -3.45
CA LEU A 101 8.36 -3.07 -2.27
C LEU A 101 9.73 -3.74 -2.37
N GLY A 102 10.29 -3.85 -3.59
CA GLY A 102 11.53 -4.57 -3.86
C GLY A 102 11.43 -6.08 -3.61
N ILE A 103 10.27 -6.68 -3.89
CA ILE A 103 10.00 -8.12 -3.71
C ILE A 103 9.43 -8.72 -5.00
N LEU A 104 9.42 -10.04 -5.12
CA LEU A 104 8.68 -10.72 -6.17
C LEU A 104 7.18 -10.79 -5.82
N PRO A 105 6.26 -10.73 -6.80
CA PRO A 105 4.81 -10.79 -6.55
C PRO A 105 4.30 -11.97 -5.72
N SER A 106 4.93 -13.13 -5.87
CA SER A 106 4.58 -14.39 -5.21
C SER A 106 5.19 -14.54 -3.81
N VAL A 107 6.09 -13.63 -3.41
CA VAL A 107 6.73 -13.69 -2.10
C VAL A 107 5.74 -13.24 -1.03
N LYS A 108 5.76 -13.96 0.10
CA LYS A 108 4.99 -13.61 1.28
C LYS A 108 5.39 -12.22 1.79
N LEU A 109 4.40 -11.35 1.95
CA LEU A 109 4.52 -10.00 2.45
C LEU A 109 4.94 -10.02 3.92
N GLU A 110 6.00 -9.28 4.25
CA GLU A 110 6.31 -8.94 5.62
C GLU A 110 5.49 -7.72 6.05
N ILE A 111 4.87 -7.81 7.23
CA ILE A 111 4.12 -6.71 7.83
C ILE A 111 5.11 -5.72 8.45
N THR A 112 5.55 -4.77 7.64
CA THR A 112 6.39 -3.63 8.02
C THR A 112 5.63 -2.32 7.80
N GLN A 113 6.12 -1.21 8.38
CA GLN A 113 5.56 0.12 8.14
C GLN A 113 5.56 0.43 6.63
N GLU A 114 6.68 0.21 5.98
CA GLU A 114 6.89 0.49 4.55
C GLU A 114 5.94 -0.34 3.69
N THR A 115 5.80 -1.65 3.99
CA THR A 115 4.85 -2.52 3.27
C THR A 115 3.43 -2.01 3.42
N ILE A 116 2.99 -1.74 4.65
CA ILE A 116 1.60 -1.33 4.92
C ILE A 116 1.28 0.03 4.30
N ILE A 117 2.20 1.00 4.38
CA ILE A 117 2.02 2.32 3.75
C ILE A 117 1.93 2.18 2.22
N ALA A 118 2.81 1.40 1.60
CA ALA A 118 2.76 1.18 0.16
C ALA A 118 1.40 0.61 -0.28
N LEU A 119 0.94 -0.45 0.38
CA LEU A 119 -0.38 -1.05 0.11
C LEU A 119 -1.54 -0.07 0.30
N CYS A 120 -1.46 0.78 1.33
CA CYS A 120 -2.47 1.80 1.56
C CYS A 120 -2.51 2.89 0.47
N LYS A 121 -1.35 3.33 -0.04
CA LYS A 121 -1.26 4.29 -1.17
C LYS A 121 -1.87 3.72 -2.44
N ILE A 122 -1.60 2.44 -2.68
CA ILE A 122 -2.14 1.62 -3.76
C ILE A 122 -3.68 1.59 -3.71
N ILE A 123 -4.25 1.17 -2.59
CA ILE A 123 -5.70 1.13 -2.38
C ILE A 123 -6.32 2.50 -2.57
N ALA A 124 -5.77 3.53 -1.92
CA ALA A 124 -6.28 4.89 -2.04
C ALA A 124 -6.28 5.38 -3.50
N THR A 125 -5.27 5.02 -4.29
CA THR A 125 -5.16 5.36 -5.72
C THR A 125 -6.22 4.67 -6.56
N VAL A 126 -6.51 3.39 -6.29
CA VAL A 126 -7.55 2.64 -7.02
C VAL A 126 -8.93 3.20 -6.69
N GLU A 127 -9.21 3.42 -5.39
CA GLU A 127 -10.53 3.81 -4.92
C GLU A 127 -10.89 5.27 -5.22
N ASN A 128 -9.89 6.16 -5.27
CA ASN A 128 -10.11 7.60 -5.38
C ASN A 128 -9.45 8.21 -6.61
N GLY A 129 -8.61 7.48 -7.35
CA GLY A 129 -7.78 8.04 -8.41
C GLY A 129 -6.52 8.73 -7.88
N LYS A 130 -5.45 8.71 -8.69
CA LYS A 130 -4.11 9.19 -8.29
C LYS A 130 -4.10 10.63 -7.78
N GLN A 131 -4.79 11.54 -8.47
CA GLN A 131 -4.85 12.96 -8.09
C GLN A 131 -5.29 13.16 -6.64
N TYR A 132 -6.26 12.36 -6.18
CA TYR A 132 -6.84 12.49 -4.85
C TYR A 132 -6.09 11.68 -3.80
N ALA A 133 -5.51 10.54 -4.19
CA ALA A 133 -4.62 9.78 -3.34
C ALA A 133 -3.35 10.55 -2.99
N ASP A 134 -2.82 11.36 -3.92
CA ASP A 134 -1.66 12.23 -3.68
C ASP A 134 -1.94 13.34 -2.64
N LEU A 135 -3.20 13.61 -2.31
CA LEU A 135 -3.55 14.49 -1.20
C LEU A 135 -3.24 13.84 0.15
N ILE A 136 -3.11 12.51 0.24
CA ILE A 136 -2.75 11.80 1.47
C ILE A 136 -1.21 11.77 1.57
N THR A 137 -0.69 12.57 2.49
CA THR A 137 0.74 12.78 2.66
C THR A 137 1.39 11.64 3.45
N GLU A 138 2.71 11.55 3.38
CA GLU A 138 3.47 10.63 4.24
C GLU A 138 3.18 10.88 5.73
N SER A 139 3.04 12.14 6.15
CA SER A 139 2.69 12.50 7.53
C SER A 139 1.34 11.91 7.94
N ASP A 140 0.33 11.90 7.06
CA ASP A 140 -0.99 11.34 7.34
C ASP A 140 -0.91 9.83 7.62
N TYR A 141 -0.04 9.11 6.89
CA TYR A 141 0.24 7.70 7.13
C TYR A 141 0.99 7.47 8.45
N GLN A 142 1.97 8.31 8.77
CA GLN A 142 2.71 8.21 10.03
C GLN A 142 1.81 8.50 11.25
N GLU A 143 0.91 9.49 11.15
CA GLU A 143 -0.09 9.76 12.18
C GLU A 143 -1.01 8.55 12.40
N ALA A 144 -1.44 7.88 11.33
CA ALA A 144 -2.25 6.66 11.43
C ALA A 144 -1.49 5.49 12.07
N ILE A 145 -0.20 5.33 11.77
CA ILE A 145 0.68 4.34 12.43
C ILE A 145 0.78 4.62 13.93
N ALA A 146 0.97 5.88 14.32
CA ALA A 146 1.10 6.27 15.73
C ALA A 146 -0.13 5.90 16.56
N ILE A 147 -1.33 5.89 15.94
CA ILE A 147 -2.59 5.50 16.58
C ILE A 147 -3.03 4.06 16.25
N LEU A 148 -2.21 3.27 15.56
CA LEU A 148 -2.60 1.94 15.10
C LEU A 148 -2.91 0.99 16.25
N GLY A 149 -2.22 1.17 17.39
CA GLY A 149 -2.37 0.32 18.58
C GLY A 149 -1.59 -1.00 18.48
N MET A 150 -0.71 -1.15 17.49
CA MET A 150 0.26 -2.24 17.42
C MET A 150 1.59 -1.75 16.82
N PRO A 151 2.74 -2.20 17.35
CA PRO A 151 4.03 -1.82 16.80
C PRO A 151 4.25 -2.52 15.46
N LEU A 152 4.57 -1.74 14.42
CA LEU A 152 5.02 -2.25 13.14
C LEU A 152 6.54 -2.11 13.03
N LYS A 153 7.21 -3.19 12.63
CA LYS A 153 8.65 -3.16 12.34
C LYS A 153 8.92 -2.22 11.18
N LYS A 154 10.02 -1.47 11.24
CA LYS A 154 10.59 -0.82 10.04
C LYS A 154 11.39 -1.84 9.26
N LYS A 155 11.34 -1.78 7.94
CA LYS A 155 12.11 -2.64 7.05
C LYS A 155 13.60 -2.47 7.36
N SER A 156 14.31 -3.57 7.59
CA SER A 156 15.75 -3.54 7.80
C SER A 156 16.45 -3.08 6.52
N SER A 157 17.30 -2.05 6.62
CA SER A 157 18.14 -1.52 5.54
C SER A 157 19.05 -2.60 4.91
N ASN A 158 19.29 -3.68 5.64
CA ASN A 158 20.17 -4.78 5.23
C ASN A 158 19.64 -5.54 4.01
N GLY A 159 18.32 -5.65 3.84
CA GLY A 159 17.73 -6.36 2.70
C GLY A 159 18.01 -5.67 1.35
N LEU A 160 17.98 -4.33 1.34
CA LEU A 160 18.32 -3.52 0.16
C LEU A 160 19.81 -3.58 -0.16
N LEU A 161 20.67 -3.57 0.87
CA LEU A 161 22.11 -3.72 0.71
C LEU A 161 22.49 -5.09 0.17
N ILE A 162 21.85 -6.17 0.64
CA ILE A 162 22.09 -7.53 0.16
C ILE A 162 21.62 -7.69 -1.30
N THR A 163 20.45 -7.15 -1.68
CA THR A 163 19.99 -7.22 -3.08
C THR A 163 20.88 -6.40 -4.01
N LEU A 164 21.33 -5.21 -3.60
CA LEU A 164 22.31 -4.43 -4.35
C LEU A 164 23.64 -5.17 -4.49
N ALA A 165 24.12 -5.83 -3.43
CA ALA A 165 25.34 -6.62 -3.46
C ALA A 165 25.25 -7.82 -4.42
N LEU A 166 24.11 -8.52 -4.45
CA LEU A 166 23.88 -9.64 -5.38
C LEU A 166 23.81 -9.18 -6.85
N ILE A 167 23.15 -8.05 -7.12
CA ILE A 167 23.11 -7.45 -8.47
C ILE A 167 24.53 -7.04 -8.91
N LEU A 168 25.31 -6.42 -8.02
CA LEU A 168 26.70 -6.04 -8.30
C LEU A 168 27.57 -7.28 -8.59
N ALA A 169 27.44 -8.33 -7.78
CA ALA A 169 28.17 -9.58 -7.96
C ALA A 169 27.82 -10.25 -9.30
N GLY A 170 26.54 -10.25 -9.69
CA GLY A 170 26.10 -10.75 -11.00
C GLY A 170 26.68 -9.95 -12.17
N LEU A 171 26.70 -8.61 -12.09
CA LEU A 171 27.28 -7.74 -13.12
C LEU A 171 28.80 -7.91 -13.25
N ILE A 172 29.50 -8.07 -12.12
CA ILE A 172 30.94 -8.34 -12.10
C ILE A 172 31.23 -9.72 -12.72
N GLY A 173 30.49 -10.74 -12.31
CA GLY A 173 30.59 -12.10 -12.88
C GLY A 173 30.36 -12.12 -14.40
N TYR A 174 29.33 -11.43 -14.88
CA TYR A 174 29.04 -11.32 -16.31
C TYR A 174 30.16 -10.60 -17.09
N LYS A 175 30.73 -9.51 -16.53
CA LYS A 175 31.87 -8.82 -17.15
C LYS A 175 33.10 -9.72 -17.24
N ILE A 176 33.38 -10.52 -16.20
CA ILE A 176 34.51 -11.48 -16.20
C ILE A 176 34.27 -12.57 -17.24
N TYR A 177 33.08 -13.18 -17.26
CA TYR A 177 32.70 -14.19 -18.26
C TYR A 177 32.90 -13.68 -19.70
N LYS A 178 32.34 -12.50 -20.01
CA LYS A 178 32.43 -11.91 -21.35
C LYS A 178 33.86 -11.50 -21.74
N LYS A 179 34.70 -11.14 -20.77
CA LYS A 179 36.13 -10.86 -20.98
C LYS A 179 36.89 -12.15 -21.32
N ASN A 180 36.61 -13.25 -20.62
CA ASN A 180 37.24 -14.54 -20.88
C ASN A 180 36.81 -15.11 -22.24
N GLU A 181 35.50 -15.05 -22.56
CA GLU A 181 34.96 -15.49 -23.86
C GLU A 181 35.60 -14.76 -25.07
N ARG A 182 35.92 -13.46 -24.93
CA ARG A 182 36.66 -12.68 -25.94
C ARG A 182 38.13 -13.08 -26.03
N THR A 183 38.73 -13.46 -24.91
CA THR A 183 40.14 -13.87 -24.85
C THR A 183 40.31 -15.24 -25.48
N ASP A 184 39.36 -16.16 -25.27
CA ASP A 184 39.34 -17.49 -25.89
C ASP A 184 39.08 -17.41 -27.40
N ARG A 185 38.22 -16.49 -27.85
CA ARG A 185 38.00 -16.22 -29.28
C ARG A 185 39.20 -15.62 -30.02
N ASN A 186 40.11 -14.94 -29.32
CA ASN A 186 41.33 -14.36 -29.91
C ASN A 186 42.53 -15.32 -29.85
N ARG A 187 42.38 -16.52 -29.26
CA ARG A 187 43.42 -17.55 -29.15
C ARG A 187 43.25 -18.70 -30.15
N ASN A 188 42.13 -18.75 -30.87
CA ASN A 188 41.87 -19.63 -32.01
C ASN A 188 42.00 -18.84 -33.31
#